data_AF-X1FLE8-F1
#
_entry.id   AF-X1FLE8-F1
#
_cell.length_a   1.000
_cell.length_b   1.000
_cell.length_c   1.000
_cell.angle_alpha   90.00
_cell.angle_beta   90.00
_cell.angle_gamma   90.00
#
_symmetry.space_group_name_H-M   'P 1'
#
loop_
_entity.id
_entity.type
_entity.pdbx_description
1 polymer ?
#
loop_
_entity_poly.entity_id
_entity_poly.type
_entity_poly.pdbx_seq_one_letter_code
_entity_poly.pdbx_strand_id
1 'polypeptide(L)' 'HLRKNGCIFVREDARHSVFFNPLIKKSSTVPRHAEIDNFLAKKICRDLGIEPPKRK' A
#
# COMPACT_ATOMS: atom_id res chain seq x y z
N HIS A 1 -6.98 -4.60 -1.47
CA HIS A 1 -6.75 -4.27 -0.05
C HIS A 1 -6.71 -2.76 0.19
N LEU A 2 -5.74 -2.03 -0.38
CA LEU A 2 -5.52 -0.60 -0.12
C LEU A 2 -6.75 0.29 -0.34
N ARG A 3 -7.39 0.20 -1.52
CA ARG A 3 -8.62 0.96 -1.82
C ARG A 3 -9.78 0.66 -0.86
N LYS A 4 -9.86 -0.57 -0.33
CA LYS A 4 -10.89 -0.94 0.65
C LYS A 4 -10.65 -0.31 2.03
N ASN A 5 -9.40 0.02 2.35
CA ASN A 5 -9.01 0.69 3.60
C ASN A 5 -8.97 2.22 3.45
N GLY A 6 -9.57 2.79 2.39
CA GLY A 6 -9.60 4.23 2.17
C GLY A 6 -8.29 4.84 1.65
N CYS A 7 -7.31 4.01 1.25
CA CYS A 7 -6.11 4.51 0.58
C CYS A 7 -6.44 4.93 -0.85
N ILE A 8 -6.03 6.14 -1.22
CA ILE A 8 -6.23 6.78 -2.51
C ILE A 8 -4.98 6.56 -3.36
N PHE A 9 -5.19 6.25 -4.64
CA PHE A 9 -4.10 6.22 -5.61
C PHE A 9 -3.74 7.65 -6.04
N VAL A 10 -2.46 8.01 -5.94
CA VAL A 10 -1.99 9.39 -6.22
C VAL A 10 -1.39 9.47 -7.61
N ARG A 11 -0.42 8.62 -7.91
CA ARG A 11 0.31 8.61 -9.18
C ARG A 11 0.92 7.25 -9.48
N GLU A 12 1.06 6.95 -10.77
CA GLU A 12 1.82 5.80 -11.25
C GLU A 12 3.19 6.26 -11.74
N ASP A 13 4.21 5.52 -11.35
CA ASP A 13 5.55 5.59 -11.93
C ASP A 13 5.84 4.27 -12.68
N ALA A 14 6.93 4.20 -13.44
CA ALA A 14 7.21 3.11 -14.37
C ALA A 14 7.17 1.71 -13.72
N ARG A 15 7.61 1.59 -12.46
CA ARG A 15 7.65 0.31 -11.72
C ARG A 15 6.89 0.32 -10.40
N HIS A 16 6.34 1.47 -10.01
CA HIS A 16 5.73 1.64 -8.69
C HIS A 16 4.48 2.52 -8.75
N SER A 17 3.51 2.22 -7.90
CA SER A 17 2.30 3.02 -7.71
C SER A 17 2.35 3.69 -6.34
N VAL A 18 2.07 4.99 -6.28
CA VAL A 18 2.04 5.74 -5.01
C VAL A 18 0.62 5.78 -4.49
N PHE A 19 0.45 5.34 -3.24
CA PHE A 19 -0.81 5.40 -2.51
C PHE A 19 -0.70 6.39 -1.35
N PHE A 20 -1.77 7.10 -1.08
CA PHE A 20 -1.91 8.04 0.02
C PHE A 20 -3.12 7.69 0.87
N ASN A 21 -2.91 7.59 2.18
CA ASN A 21 -3.98 7.45 3.15
C ASN A 21 -4.32 8.84 3.73
N PRO A 22 -5.48 9.43 3.38
CA PRO A 22 -5.91 10.72 3.91
C PRO A 22 -6.22 10.68 5.42
N LEU A 23 -6.57 9.51 5.97
CA LEU A 23 -6.95 9.36 7.39
C LEU A 23 -5.78 9.69 8.32
N ILE A 24 -4.58 9.26 7.94
CA ILE A 24 -3.35 9.47 8.71
C ILE A 24 -2.36 10.41 8.03
N LYS A 25 -2.74 10.95 6.86
CA LYS A 25 -1.90 11.81 6.00
C LYS A 25 -0.53 11.19 5.67
N LYS A 26 -0.49 9.87 5.40
CA LYS A 26 0.73 9.14 5.01
C LYS A 26 0.64 8.66 3.58
N SER A 27 1.78 8.56 2.90
CA SER A 27 1.89 8.00 1.57
C SER A 27 2.93 6.89 1.52
N SER A 28 2.66 5.83 0.76
CA SER A 28 3.57 4.72 0.58
C SER A 28 3.63 4.27 -0.88
N THR A 29 4.77 3.72 -1.25
CA THR A 29 5.07 3.27 -2.61
C THR A 29 4.89 1.76 -2.71
N VAL A 30 4.08 1.32 -3.67
CA VAL A 30 3.72 -0.07 -3.87
C VAL A 30 4.32 -0.53 -5.20
N PRO A 31 5.19 -1.56 -5.21
CA PRO A 31 5.71 -2.09 -6.46
C PRO A 31 4.61 -2.71 -7.31
N ARG A 32 4.77 -2.63 -8.63
CA ARG A 32 3.73 -3.07 -9.59
C ARG A 32 3.86 -4.54 -10.01
N HIS A 33 4.86 -5.27 -9.53
CA HIS A 33 4.98 -6.70 -9.79
C HIS A 33 3.99 -7.51 -8.94
N ALA A 34 3.56 -8.66 -9.46
CA ALA A 34 2.55 -9.51 -8.82
C ALA A 34 3.04 -10.17 -7.52
N GLU A 35 4.34 -10.44 -7.41
CA GLU A 35 4.95 -11.10 -6.26
C GLU A 35 5.58 -10.10 -5.30
N ILE A 36 4.80 -9.66 -4.32
CA ILE A 36 5.29 -8.79 -3.25
C ILE A 36 5.58 -9.66 -2.03
N ASP A 37 6.79 -9.53 -1.48
CA ASP A 37 7.18 -10.23 -0.26
C ASP A 37 6.21 -9.89 0.89
N ASN A 38 5.86 -10.88 1.71
CA ASN A 38 4.91 -10.68 2.80
C ASN A 38 5.39 -9.64 3.83
N PHE A 39 6.70 -9.54 4.06
CA PHE A 39 7.27 -8.51 4.92
C PHE A 39 7.13 -7.12 4.29
N LEU A 40 7.35 -7.00 2.98
CA LEU A 40 7.17 -5.75 2.25
C LEU A 40 5.70 -5.30 2.29
N ALA A 41 4.77 -6.21 2.02
CA ALA A 41 3.33 -5.94 2.11
C ALA A 41 2.92 -5.49 3.52
N LYS A 42 3.42 -6.16 4.57
CA LYS A 42 3.20 -5.76 5.97
C LYS A 42 3.77 -4.37 6.26
N LYS A 43 4.98 -4.07 5.76
CA LYS A 43 5.62 -2.76 5.94
C LYS A 43 4.81 -1.64 5.27
N ILE A 44 4.38 -1.85 4.02
CA ILE A 44 3.53 -0.91 3.29
C ILE A 44 2.22 -0.67 4.04
N CYS A 45 1.58 -1.75 4.53
CA CYS A 45 0.35 -1.63 5.30
C CYS A 45 0.58 -0.83 6.60
N ARG A 46 1.67 -1.09 7.31
CA ARG A 46 2.03 -0.36 8.53
C ARG A 46 2.34 1.11 8.27
N ASP A 47 3.01 1.42 7.16
CA ASP A 47 3.33 2.79 6.74
C ASP A 47 2.07 3.58 6.35
N LEU A 48 1.11 2.90 5.72
CA LEU A 48 -0.23 3.42 5.43
C LEU A 48 -1.18 3.33 6.65
N GLY A 49 -0.74 2.81 7.79
CA GLY A 49 -1.55 2.62 9.01
C GLY A 49 -2.81 1.78 8.82
N ILE A 50 -2.74 0.79 7.93
CA ILE A 50 -3.82 -0.18 7.69
C ILE A 50 -3.39 -1.56 8.18
N GLU A 51 -4.37 -2.41 8.50
CA GLU A 51 -4.06 -3.79 8.89
C GLU A 51 -3.46 -4.57 7.70
N PRO A 52 -2.41 -5.37 7.91
CA PRO A 52 -1.85 -6.21 6.86
C PRO A 52 -2.87 -7.25 6.40
N PRO A 53 -2.88 -7.64 5.10
CA PRO A 53 -3.76 -8.69 4.62
C PRO A 53 -3.45 -10.00 5.38
N LYS A 54 -4.45 -10.54 6.07
CA LYS A 54 -4.36 -11.87 6.67
C LYS A 54 -4.44 -12.91 5.54
N ARG A 55 -3.34 -13.62 5.28
CA ARG A 55 -3.40 -14.85 4.45
C ARG A 55 -4.33 -15.84 5.17
N LYS A 56 -5.38 -16.29 4.49
CA LYS A 56 -6.06 -17.56 4.80
C LYS A 56 -5.30 -18.68 4.12
#